data_AF-W8RVR2-F1
#
_entry.id   AF-W8RVR2-F1
#
_cell.length_a   1.000
_cell.length_b   1.000
_cell.length_c   1.000
_cell.angle_alpha   90.00
_cell.angle_beta   90.00
_cell.angle_gamma   90.00
#
_symmetry.space_group_name_H-M   'P 1'
#
loop_
_entity.id
_entity.type
_entity.pdbx_description
1 polymer ?
#
loop_
_entity_poly.entity_id
_entity_poly.type
_entity_poly.pdbx_seq_one_letter_code
_entity_poly.pdbx_strand_id
1 'polypeptide(L)'
;MPAPVLAQIAVTTAERSGPALGAMFASGAVGAIAGTLLAGFVFISWLGSALTLVVVTFVYVLSGLLFFWLARSRRLPLAVVAGLGAVGVSGLALAAPAPCDVESRYFCLRVEDLSANPDRPVHLMVIDHLAHGISARDLPEVQFTEHTAMLDELSMRRAGRADFTSFHIGGGNYAVPRAFAAAGTGDITVAEIDPAVTDLARQAFWFDPDTATILHEDGRRALLTRPDDRYDIIIGDAFTDVVVPVHLVTQEFFQLAADRLRAGGSFLMNVIDYEDRLYALSSIVATMRTVFPVVEVWTHQVQPVPGSRMVFVVVGGAAPTEVASFTVPAPDRMRFGALADGLVAQLASVRGQILTDDYAPIDRLIGRSD
;
A
#
# COMPACT_ATOMS: atom_id res chain seq x y z
N MET A 1 -6.86 -32.73 6.86
CA MET A 1 -7.25 -33.77 7.85
C MET A 1 -7.39 -35.09 7.12
N PRO A 2 -6.58 -36.13 7.41
CA PRO A 2 -6.87 -37.45 6.85
C PRO A 2 -8.27 -37.86 7.31
N ALA A 3 -9.11 -38.29 6.36
CA ALA A 3 -10.47 -38.70 6.68
C ALA A 3 -10.42 -39.79 7.77
N PRO A 4 -11.17 -39.66 8.88
CA PRO A 4 -11.18 -40.63 9.98
C PRO A 4 -11.38 -42.08 9.49
N VAL A 5 -12.14 -42.22 8.41
CA VAL A 5 -12.40 -43.49 7.70
C VAL A 5 -11.12 -44.10 7.12
N LEU A 6 -10.25 -43.32 6.48
CA LEU A 6 -8.99 -43.81 5.91
C LEU A 6 -8.01 -44.20 7.01
N ALA A 7 -7.97 -43.45 8.12
CA ALA A 7 -7.16 -43.81 9.28
C ALA A 7 -7.64 -45.12 9.92
N GLN A 8 -8.96 -45.31 10.03
CA GLN A 8 -9.55 -46.54 10.53
C GLN A 8 -9.26 -47.75 9.63
N ILE A 9 -9.35 -47.57 8.30
CA ILE A 9 -8.98 -48.62 7.34
C ILE A 9 -7.50 -48.97 7.46
N ALA A 10 -6.60 -47.98 7.50
CA ALA A 10 -5.15 -48.21 7.62
C ALA A 10 -4.76 -48.94 8.91
N VAL A 11 -5.44 -48.64 10.03
CA VAL A 11 -5.22 -49.33 11.31
C VAL A 11 -5.75 -50.76 11.29
N THR A 12 -6.84 -51.03 10.57
CA THR A 12 -7.50 -52.36 10.56
C THR A 12 -6.95 -53.31 9.50
N THR A 13 -6.30 -52.82 8.45
CA THR A 13 -5.79 -53.65 7.34
C THR A 13 -4.27 -53.78 7.26
N ALA A 14 -3.50 -52.89 7.91
CA ALA A 14 -2.03 -52.93 7.83
C ALA A 14 -1.40 -53.80 8.93
N GLU A 15 -0.51 -54.73 8.55
CA GLU A 15 0.31 -55.52 9.49
C GLU A 15 1.22 -54.65 10.38
N ARG A 16 1.55 -53.43 9.94
CA ARG A 16 2.30 -52.41 10.70
C ARG A 16 1.52 -51.10 10.70
N SER A 17 0.55 -51.02 11.60
CA SER A 17 -0.38 -49.89 11.74
C SER A 17 0.30 -48.55 12.08
N GLY A 18 1.41 -48.54 12.83
CA GLY A 18 2.16 -47.33 13.16
C GLY A 18 2.78 -46.59 11.96
N PRO A 19 3.66 -47.23 11.16
CA PRO A 19 4.25 -46.63 9.97
C PRO A 19 3.24 -46.22 8.89
N ALA A 20 2.18 -47.02 8.68
CA ALA A 20 1.14 -46.70 7.70
C ALA A 20 0.35 -45.44 8.09
N LEU A 21 -0.02 -45.33 9.37
CA LEU A 21 -0.69 -44.15 9.89
C LEU A 21 0.23 -42.92 9.85
N GLY A 22 1.50 -43.08 10.18
CA GLY A 22 2.51 -42.03 10.09
C GLY A 22 2.70 -41.50 8.66
N ALA A 23 2.80 -42.38 7.67
CA ALA A 23 2.92 -42.01 6.25
C ALA A 23 1.68 -41.25 5.74
N MET A 24 0.48 -41.63 6.19
CA MET A 24 -0.74 -40.91 5.86
C MET A 24 -0.76 -39.49 6.43
N PHE A 25 -0.42 -39.31 7.71
CA PHE A 25 -0.33 -37.97 8.29
C PHE A 25 0.74 -37.12 7.62
N ALA A 26 1.91 -37.70 7.32
CA ALA A 26 2.98 -37.01 6.61
C ALA A 26 2.53 -36.56 5.21
N SER A 27 1.89 -37.44 4.43
CA SER A 27 1.38 -37.08 3.10
C SER A 27 0.32 -35.97 3.14
N GLY A 28 -0.57 -36.00 4.15
CA GLY A 28 -1.56 -34.95 4.37
C GLY A 28 -0.93 -33.61 4.75
N ALA A 29 0.12 -33.61 5.59
CA ALA A 29 0.85 -32.40 5.95
C ALA A 29 1.60 -31.80 4.75
N VAL A 30 2.33 -32.63 3.99
CA VAL A 30 3.02 -32.21 2.77
C VAL A 30 2.03 -31.63 1.76
N GLY A 31 0.90 -32.30 1.54
CA GLY A 31 -0.15 -31.81 0.65
C GLY A 31 -0.76 -30.49 1.11
N ALA A 32 -0.96 -30.31 2.42
CA ALA A 32 -1.46 -29.05 2.97
C ALA A 32 -0.46 -27.91 2.79
N ILE A 33 0.82 -28.13 3.09
CA ILE A 33 1.89 -27.14 2.92
C ILE A 33 2.04 -26.77 1.44
N ALA A 34 2.12 -27.77 0.56
CA ALA A 34 2.20 -27.53 -0.87
C ALA A 34 0.95 -26.80 -1.39
N GLY A 35 -0.23 -27.19 -0.91
CA GLY A 35 -1.51 -26.57 -1.28
C GLY A 35 -1.59 -25.11 -0.86
N THR A 36 -1.18 -24.76 0.36
CA THR A 36 -1.18 -23.36 0.81
C THR A 36 -0.16 -22.51 0.07
N LEU A 37 1.04 -23.04 -0.20
CA LEU A 37 2.06 -22.35 -0.99
C LEU A 37 1.62 -22.13 -2.43
N LEU A 38 1.06 -23.16 -3.10
CA LEU A 38 0.54 -23.03 -4.45
C LEU A 38 -0.65 -22.08 -4.52
N ALA A 39 -1.57 -22.13 -3.55
CA ALA A 39 -2.69 -21.20 -3.50
C ALA A 39 -2.22 -19.75 -3.36
N GLY A 40 -1.35 -19.47 -2.39
CA GLY A 40 -0.87 -18.11 -2.11
C GLY A 40 0.04 -17.54 -3.20
N PHE A 41 1.09 -18.27 -3.58
CA PHE A 41 2.15 -17.73 -4.45
C PHE A 41 1.92 -17.97 -5.94
N VAL A 42 1.08 -18.95 -6.31
CA VAL A 42 0.88 -19.32 -7.73
C VAL A 42 -0.54 -19.00 -8.18
N PHE A 43 -1.55 -19.59 -7.56
CA PHE A 43 -2.93 -19.45 -8.05
C PHE A 43 -3.47 -18.03 -7.84
N ILE A 44 -3.39 -17.47 -6.63
CA ILE A 44 -3.87 -16.10 -6.40
C ILE A 44 -3.07 -15.09 -7.24
N SER A 45 -1.75 -15.22 -7.30
CA SER A 45 -0.89 -14.30 -8.04
C SER A 45 -1.08 -14.32 -9.57
N TRP A 46 -1.50 -15.46 -10.14
CA TRP A 46 -1.54 -15.64 -11.60
C TRP A 46 -2.96 -15.76 -12.16
N LEU A 47 -3.88 -16.35 -11.41
CA LEU A 47 -5.29 -16.51 -11.79
C LEU A 47 -6.20 -15.45 -11.13
N GLY A 48 -5.74 -14.77 -10.07
CA GLY A 48 -6.59 -13.93 -9.22
C GLY A 48 -7.41 -14.76 -8.22
N SER A 49 -7.95 -14.12 -7.19
CA SER A 49 -8.68 -14.79 -6.12
C SER A 49 -9.97 -15.47 -6.61
N ALA A 50 -10.75 -14.78 -7.47
CA ALA A 50 -12.02 -15.26 -7.96
C ALA A 50 -11.89 -16.53 -8.84
N LEU A 51 -10.96 -16.51 -9.81
CA LEU A 51 -10.73 -17.67 -10.68
C LEU A 51 -10.11 -18.83 -9.90
N THR A 52 -9.25 -18.56 -8.93
CA THR A 52 -8.70 -19.58 -8.03
C THR A 52 -9.82 -20.33 -7.30
N LEU A 53 -10.80 -19.62 -6.75
CA LEU A 53 -11.96 -20.24 -6.09
C LEU A 53 -12.78 -21.10 -7.06
N VAL A 54 -12.97 -20.64 -8.30
CA VAL A 54 -13.70 -21.38 -9.33
C VAL A 54 -12.98 -22.67 -9.71
N VAL A 55 -11.66 -22.61 -9.90
CA VAL A 55 -10.82 -23.79 -10.18
C VAL A 55 -10.88 -24.77 -9.01
N VAL A 56 -10.77 -24.30 -7.77
CA VAL A 56 -10.86 -25.15 -6.57
C VAL A 56 -12.24 -25.81 -6.48
N THR A 57 -13.33 -25.06 -6.70
CA THR A 57 -14.68 -25.62 -6.76
C THR A 57 -14.79 -26.71 -7.81
N PHE A 58 -14.27 -26.47 -9.02
CA PHE A 58 -14.31 -27.44 -10.10
C PHE A 58 -13.53 -28.71 -9.75
N VAL A 59 -12.33 -28.58 -9.17
CA VAL A 59 -11.52 -29.72 -8.71
C VAL A 59 -12.24 -30.51 -7.63
N TYR A 60 -12.90 -29.86 -6.67
CA TYR A 60 -13.69 -30.55 -5.64
C TYR A 60 -14.92 -31.25 -6.20
N VAL A 61 -15.63 -30.63 -7.14
CA VAL A 61 -16.77 -31.26 -7.83
C VAL A 61 -16.30 -32.50 -8.60
N LEU A 62 -15.23 -32.40 -9.40
CA LEU A 62 -14.66 -33.53 -10.12
C LEU A 62 -14.20 -34.66 -9.20
N SER A 63 -13.50 -34.32 -8.12
CA SER A 63 -13.03 -35.29 -7.12
C SER A 63 -14.22 -36.01 -6.46
N GLY A 64 -15.26 -35.26 -6.09
CA GLY A 64 -16.50 -35.83 -5.55
C GLY A 64 -17.17 -36.79 -6.53
N LEU A 65 -17.33 -36.37 -7.79
CA LEU A 65 -17.92 -37.21 -8.84
C LEU A 65 -17.11 -38.48 -9.10
N LEU A 66 -15.78 -38.37 -9.12
CA LEU A 66 -14.87 -39.52 -9.26
C LEU A 66 -15.07 -40.52 -8.12
N PHE A 67 -15.19 -40.06 -6.87
CA PHE A 67 -15.44 -40.95 -5.73
C PHE A 67 -16.81 -41.64 -5.80
N PHE A 68 -17.88 -40.92 -6.18
CA PHE A 68 -19.20 -41.54 -6.36
C PHE A 68 -19.21 -42.55 -7.51
N TRP A 69 -18.46 -42.29 -8.57
CA TRP A 69 -18.31 -43.18 -9.72
C TRP A 69 -17.51 -44.45 -9.37
N LEU A 70 -16.35 -44.31 -8.72
CA LEU A 70 -15.53 -45.45 -8.26
C LEU A 70 -16.28 -46.33 -7.27
N ALA A 71 -17.10 -45.72 -6.39
CA ALA A 71 -17.96 -46.45 -5.46
C ALA A 71 -19.18 -47.12 -6.12
N ARG A 72 -19.41 -46.92 -7.43
CA ARG A 72 -20.62 -47.34 -8.17
C ARG A 72 -21.92 -47.00 -7.44
N SER A 73 -21.96 -45.82 -6.82
CA SER A 73 -23.06 -45.43 -5.95
C SER A 73 -24.32 -45.14 -6.76
N ARG A 74 -25.48 -45.61 -6.28
CA ARG A 74 -26.80 -45.25 -6.85
C ARG A 74 -27.11 -43.74 -6.73
N ARG A 75 -26.35 -43.00 -5.92
CA ARG A 75 -26.49 -41.55 -5.72
C ARG A 75 -25.69 -40.69 -6.72
N LEU A 76 -24.97 -41.30 -7.66
CA LEU A 76 -24.22 -40.56 -8.69
C LEU A 76 -25.05 -39.47 -9.43
N PRO A 77 -26.30 -39.70 -9.89
CA PRO A 77 -27.05 -38.64 -10.57
C PRO A 77 -27.36 -37.44 -9.65
N LEU A 78 -27.62 -37.68 -8.36
CA LEU A 78 -27.79 -36.62 -7.38
C LEU A 78 -26.50 -35.81 -7.18
N ALA A 79 -25.35 -36.50 -7.15
CA ALA A 79 -24.05 -35.85 -7.05
C ALA A 79 -23.74 -34.98 -8.29
N VAL A 80 -24.14 -35.43 -9.50
CA VAL A 80 -24.02 -34.64 -10.74
C VAL A 80 -24.88 -33.38 -10.67
N VAL A 81 -26.15 -33.50 -10.24
CA VAL A 81 -27.04 -32.33 -10.09
C VAL A 81 -26.49 -31.34 -9.07
N ALA A 82 -26.01 -31.84 -7.92
CA ALA A 82 -25.39 -30.99 -6.90
C ALA A 82 -24.12 -30.30 -7.42
N GLY A 83 -23.28 -31.03 -8.17
CA GLY A 83 -22.08 -30.48 -8.81
C GLY A 83 -22.39 -29.39 -9.84
N LEU A 84 -23.40 -29.60 -10.69
CA LEU A 84 -23.89 -28.58 -11.63
C LEU A 84 -24.44 -27.35 -10.88
N GLY A 85 -25.15 -27.56 -9.77
CA GLY A 85 -25.60 -26.47 -8.90
C GLY A 85 -24.44 -25.65 -8.35
N ALA A 86 -23.40 -26.30 -7.83
CA ALA A 86 -22.21 -25.63 -7.32
C ALA A 86 -21.48 -24.83 -8.41
N VAL A 87 -21.30 -25.41 -9.61
CA VAL A 87 -20.71 -24.71 -10.76
C VAL A 87 -21.57 -23.53 -11.19
N GLY A 88 -22.90 -23.69 -11.20
CA GLY A 88 -23.85 -22.61 -11.52
C GLY A 88 -23.75 -21.44 -10.53
N VAL A 89 -23.67 -21.73 -9.22
CA VAL A 89 -23.46 -20.70 -8.18
C VAL A 89 -22.11 -19.99 -8.35
N SER A 90 -21.03 -20.73 -8.65
CA SER A 90 -19.73 -20.11 -8.94
C SER A 90 -19.77 -19.22 -10.18
N GLY A 91 -20.48 -19.63 -11.25
CA GLY A 91 -20.67 -18.81 -12.45
C GLY A 91 -21.45 -17.53 -12.17
N LEU A 92 -22.50 -17.61 -11.33
CA LEU A 92 -23.25 -16.43 -10.87
C LEU A 92 -22.39 -15.49 -10.01
N ALA A 93 -21.55 -16.03 -9.14
CA ALA A 93 -20.64 -15.24 -8.32
C ALA A 93 -19.60 -14.47 -9.16
N LEU A 94 -19.10 -15.06 -10.24
CA LEU A 94 -18.22 -14.38 -11.21
C LEU A 94 -18.92 -13.27 -12.01
N ALA A 95 -20.24 -13.37 -12.20
CA ALA A 95 -21.03 -12.38 -12.92
C ALA A 95 -21.58 -11.26 -12.02
N ALA A 96 -21.40 -11.37 -10.70
CA ALA A 96 -21.76 -10.30 -9.77
C ALA A 96 -20.83 -9.09 -9.96
N PRO A 97 -21.29 -7.86 -9.64
CA PRO A 97 -20.43 -6.68 -9.68
C PRO A 97 -19.16 -6.94 -8.87
N ALA A 98 -18.01 -6.85 -9.54
CA ALA A 98 -16.75 -7.09 -8.87
C ALA A 98 -16.55 -5.98 -7.83
N PRO A 99 -16.14 -6.32 -6.59
CA PRO A 99 -15.76 -5.30 -5.61
C PRO A 99 -14.46 -4.57 -5.98
N CYS A 100 -13.85 -4.95 -7.11
CA CYS A 100 -12.55 -4.56 -7.61
C CYS A 100 -12.57 -4.34 -9.12
N ASP A 101 -12.00 -3.25 -9.63
CA ASP A 101 -11.90 -3.03 -11.09
C ASP A 101 -10.68 -3.77 -11.66
N VAL A 102 -9.56 -3.70 -10.95
CA VAL A 102 -8.30 -4.37 -11.32
C VAL A 102 -7.70 -5.02 -10.08
N GLU A 103 -7.61 -6.36 -10.08
CA GLU A 103 -6.89 -7.12 -9.05
C GLU A 103 -5.43 -7.31 -9.50
N SER A 104 -4.49 -6.72 -8.77
CA SER A 104 -3.05 -6.88 -9.00
C SER A 104 -2.45 -7.90 -8.03
N ARG A 105 -1.12 -8.06 -8.08
CA ARG A 105 -0.39 -8.87 -7.10
C ARG A 105 -0.31 -8.23 -5.71
N TYR A 106 -0.53 -6.92 -5.64
CA TYR A 106 -0.35 -6.13 -4.44
C TYR A 106 -1.70 -5.64 -3.90
N PHE A 107 -2.57 -5.15 -4.78
CA PHE A 107 -3.76 -4.41 -4.38
C PHE A 107 -4.97 -4.74 -5.24
N CYS A 108 -6.15 -4.49 -4.68
CA CYS A 108 -7.36 -4.27 -5.44
C CYS A 108 -7.49 -2.78 -5.80
N LEU A 109 -7.53 -2.44 -7.09
CA LEU A 109 -7.63 -1.07 -7.56
C LEU A 109 -9.03 -0.75 -8.08
N ARG A 110 -9.48 0.46 -7.79
CA ARG A 110 -10.79 0.98 -8.19
C ARG A 110 -10.75 2.46 -8.54
N VAL A 111 -11.63 2.85 -9.45
CA VAL A 111 -11.83 4.26 -9.82
C VAL A 111 -13.27 4.67 -9.52
N GLU A 112 -13.43 5.69 -8.69
CA GLU A 112 -14.72 6.33 -8.47
C GLU A 112 -14.77 7.69 -9.16
N ASP A 113 -15.84 7.93 -9.92
CA ASP A 113 -16.09 9.21 -10.56
C ASP A 113 -16.80 10.15 -9.58
N LEU A 114 -16.11 11.22 -9.17
CA LEU A 114 -16.59 12.27 -8.26
C LEU A 114 -17.05 13.54 -9.02
N SER A 115 -17.17 13.46 -10.34
CA SER A 115 -17.45 14.63 -11.19
C SER A 115 -18.84 15.20 -10.94
N ALA A 116 -18.89 16.48 -10.52
CA ALA A 116 -20.15 17.25 -10.54
C ALA A 116 -20.58 17.62 -11.97
N ASN A 117 -19.62 17.73 -12.89
CA ASN A 117 -19.84 18.00 -14.31
C ASN A 117 -19.07 16.97 -15.15
N PRO A 118 -19.73 16.16 -16.01
CA PRO A 118 -19.07 15.19 -16.90
C PRO A 118 -17.99 15.79 -17.81
N ASP A 119 -18.10 17.06 -18.18
CA ASP A 119 -17.11 17.73 -19.04
C ASP A 119 -15.81 18.06 -18.29
N ARG A 120 -15.81 18.02 -16.96
CA ARG A 120 -14.66 18.34 -16.09
C ARG A 120 -14.42 17.21 -15.10
N PRO A 121 -13.90 16.07 -15.56
CA PRO A 121 -13.89 14.86 -14.76
C PRO A 121 -12.93 14.95 -13.57
N VAL A 122 -13.39 14.40 -12.44
CA VAL A 122 -12.66 14.27 -11.18
C VAL A 122 -12.76 12.82 -10.74
N HIS A 123 -11.63 12.13 -10.64
CA HIS A 123 -11.60 10.73 -10.26
C HIS A 123 -10.91 10.55 -8.90
N LEU A 124 -11.41 9.58 -8.14
CA LEU A 124 -10.82 9.07 -6.91
C LEU A 124 -10.23 7.68 -7.17
N MET A 125 -8.97 7.49 -6.81
CA MET A 125 -8.35 6.17 -6.77
C MET A 125 -8.65 5.53 -5.41
N VAL A 126 -9.21 4.33 -5.44
CA VAL A 126 -9.39 3.49 -4.25
C VAL A 126 -8.43 2.31 -4.36
N ILE A 127 -7.57 2.15 -3.36
CA ILE A 127 -6.67 1.00 -3.22
C ILE A 127 -7.16 0.18 -2.03
N ASP A 128 -7.50 -1.08 -2.31
CA ASP A 128 -8.23 -2.00 -1.44
C ASP A 128 -9.56 -1.43 -0.94
N HIS A 129 -9.52 -0.75 0.21
CA HIS A 129 -10.68 -0.20 0.90
C HIS A 129 -10.52 1.28 1.24
N LEU A 130 -9.45 1.92 0.75
CA LEU A 130 -9.05 3.26 1.14
C LEU A 130 -9.03 4.19 -0.06
N ALA A 131 -9.62 5.37 0.12
CA ALA A 131 -9.45 6.50 -0.78
C ALA A 131 -7.97 6.94 -0.73
N HIS A 132 -7.25 6.76 -1.84
CA HIS A 132 -5.81 7.00 -1.88
C HIS A 132 -5.47 8.38 -2.45
N GLY A 133 -6.12 8.80 -3.53
CA GLY A 133 -5.87 10.10 -4.13
C GLY A 133 -6.96 10.54 -5.09
N ILE A 134 -7.17 11.85 -5.18
CA ILE A 134 -8.16 12.47 -6.08
C ILE A 134 -7.42 13.34 -7.09
N SER A 135 -7.82 13.30 -8.35
CA SER A 135 -7.30 14.20 -9.37
C SER A 135 -8.41 14.68 -10.30
N ALA A 136 -8.29 15.93 -10.74
CA ALA A 136 -9.11 16.49 -11.81
C ALA A 136 -8.29 16.58 -13.10
N ARG A 137 -8.94 16.31 -14.24
CA ARG A 137 -8.27 16.38 -15.55
C ARG A 137 -7.74 17.78 -15.84
N ASP A 138 -8.59 18.79 -15.65
CA ASP A 138 -8.30 20.14 -16.12
C ASP A 138 -7.58 21.02 -15.07
N LEU A 139 -7.20 20.44 -13.92
CA LEU A 139 -6.50 21.12 -12.82
C LEU A 139 -5.31 20.28 -12.32
N PRO A 140 -4.25 20.09 -13.14
CA PRO A 140 -3.12 19.23 -12.78
C PRO A 140 -2.30 19.72 -11.59
N GLU A 141 -2.31 21.02 -11.30
CA GLU A 141 -1.57 21.65 -10.18
C GLU A 141 -2.39 21.67 -8.88
N VAL A 142 -3.67 21.29 -8.91
CA VAL A 142 -4.52 21.33 -7.71
C VAL A 142 -4.49 19.97 -7.03
N GLN A 143 -4.04 19.98 -5.78
CA GLN A 143 -4.02 18.82 -4.91
C GLN A 143 -5.33 18.72 -4.13
N PHE A 144 -5.99 17.58 -4.20
CA PHE A 144 -7.32 17.38 -3.60
C PHE A 144 -7.29 16.74 -2.21
N THR A 145 -6.12 16.30 -1.74
CA THR A 145 -5.93 15.72 -0.40
C THR A 145 -4.96 16.57 0.41
N GLU A 146 -5.12 16.55 1.75
CA GLU A 146 -4.27 17.36 2.64
C GLU A 146 -2.79 17.01 2.55
N HIS A 147 -2.45 15.72 2.45
CA HIS A 147 -1.06 15.27 2.35
C HIS A 147 -0.43 15.70 1.01
N THR A 148 -1.12 15.48 -0.13
CA THR A 148 -0.56 15.87 -1.45
C THR A 148 -0.40 17.39 -1.55
N ALA A 149 -1.34 18.17 -1.01
CA ALA A 149 -1.25 19.63 -0.97
C ALA A 149 -0.06 20.13 -0.13
N MET A 150 0.21 19.49 1.02
CA MET A 150 1.39 19.80 1.82
C MET A 150 2.68 19.35 1.13
N LEU A 151 2.72 18.14 0.58
CA LEU A 151 3.89 17.59 -0.11
C LEU A 151 4.30 18.44 -1.32
N ASP A 152 3.33 18.86 -2.14
CA ASP A 152 3.55 19.71 -3.31
C ASP A 152 4.15 21.07 -2.93
N GLU A 153 3.44 21.83 -2.09
CA GLU A 153 3.85 23.19 -1.71
C GLU A 153 5.14 23.22 -0.88
N LEU A 154 5.33 22.27 0.04
CA LEU A 154 6.57 22.17 0.81
C LEU A 154 7.75 21.83 -0.11
N SER A 155 7.58 20.92 -1.06
CA SER A 155 8.66 20.57 -2.00
C SER A 155 9.10 21.76 -2.83
N MET A 156 8.15 22.51 -3.40
CA MET A 156 8.43 23.74 -4.18
C MET A 156 9.20 24.77 -3.36
N ARG A 157 8.83 24.97 -2.08
CA ARG A 157 9.51 25.91 -1.17
C ARG A 157 10.89 25.42 -0.76
N ARG A 158 11.02 24.14 -0.43
CA ARG A 158 12.26 23.53 0.06
C ARG A 158 13.33 23.41 -1.03
N ALA A 159 12.91 23.22 -2.27
CA ALA A 159 13.81 23.15 -3.41
C ALA A 159 14.53 24.48 -3.68
N GLY A 160 13.86 25.61 -3.43
CA GLY A 160 14.43 26.96 -3.62
C GLY A 160 14.73 27.34 -5.08
N ARG A 161 14.40 26.48 -6.04
CA ARG A 161 14.57 26.65 -7.49
C ARG A 161 13.45 25.93 -8.23
N ALA A 162 13.12 26.37 -9.44
CA ALA A 162 12.03 25.80 -10.23
C ALA A 162 12.39 24.43 -10.84
N ASP A 163 13.64 24.24 -11.29
CA ASP A 163 14.11 23.07 -12.05
C ASP A 163 14.70 21.96 -11.17
N PHE A 164 14.13 21.75 -9.98
CA PHE A 164 14.61 20.75 -9.03
C PHE A 164 14.27 19.32 -9.47
N THR A 165 15.10 18.35 -9.10
CA THR A 165 14.81 16.93 -9.37
C THR A 165 14.17 16.27 -8.16
N SER A 166 13.22 15.37 -8.39
CA SER A 166 12.50 14.66 -7.33
C SER A 166 12.57 13.14 -7.45
N PHE A 167 12.53 12.47 -6.31
CA PHE A 167 12.33 11.03 -6.21
C PHE A 167 11.11 10.73 -5.33
N HIS A 168 10.13 10.03 -5.87
CA HIS A 168 8.88 9.69 -5.18
C HIS A 168 8.89 8.19 -4.86
N ILE A 169 8.65 7.86 -3.60
CA ILE A 169 8.43 6.50 -3.12
C ILE A 169 6.93 6.31 -2.95
N GLY A 170 6.34 5.46 -3.77
CA GLY A 170 4.90 5.43 -3.97
C GLY A 170 4.48 6.44 -5.03
N GLY A 171 3.72 5.97 -6.02
CA GLY A 171 3.15 6.80 -7.06
C GLY A 171 1.69 7.12 -6.81
N GLY A 172 0.95 6.25 -6.13
CA GLY A 172 -0.49 6.40 -5.91
C GLY A 172 -1.23 6.72 -7.21
N ASN A 173 -2.00 7.81 -7.23
CA ASN A 173 -2.63 8.30 -8.46
C ASN A 173 -1.76 9.26 -9.29
N TYR A 174 -0.49 9.41 -8.94
CA TYR A 174 0.52 10.27 -9.57
C TYR A 174 0.19 11.78 -9.53
N ALA A 175 -0.65 12.23 -8.59
CA ALA A 175 -1.06 13.63 -8.49
C ALA A 175 0.12 14.61 -8.25
N VAL A 176 1.04 14.28 -7.34
CA VAL A 176 2.21 15.14 -7.06
C VAL A 176 3.22 15.12 -8.24
N PRO A 177 3.64 13.96 -8.78
CA PRO A 177 4.46 13.93 -10.01
C PRO A 177 3.83 14.72 -11.17
N ARG A 178 2.52 14.61 -11.37
CA ARG A 178 1.79 15.31 -12.42
C ARG A 178 1.79 16.83 -12.22
N ALA A 179 1.65 17.30 -10.98
CA ALA A 179 1.75 18.72 -10.67
C ALA A 179 3.16 19.27 -10.88
N PHE A 180 4.19 18.51 -10.47
CA PHE A 180 5.59 18.86 -10.71
C PHE A 180 5.89 18.97 -12.22
N ALA A 181 5.43 18.00 -13.00
CA ALA A 181 5.56 18.04 -14.46
C ALA A 181 4.84 19.25 -15.06
N ALA A 182 3.62 19.58 -14.60
CA ALA A 182 2.87 20.75 -15.05
C ALA A 182 3.56 22.07 -14.69
N ALA A 183 4.17 22.14 -13.51
CA ALA A 183 4.96 23.29 -13.05
C ALA A 183 6.32 23.42 -13.74
N GLY A 184 6.73 22.43 -14.54
CA GLY A 184 8.00 22.43 -15.28
C GLY A 184 9.22 22.22 -14.38
N THR A 185 9.11 21.37 -13.35
CA THR A 185 10.27 20.98 -12.54
C THR A 185 11.30 20.18 -13.35
N GLY A 186 12.44 19.86 -12.74
CA GLY A 186 13.46 18.99 -13.35
C GLY A 186 13.05 17.52 -13.36
N ASP A 187 14.04 16.63 -13.50
CA ASP A 187 13.81 15.19 -13.60
C ASP A 187 13.00 14.62 -12.43
N ILE A 188 11.93 13.91 -12.77
CA ILE A 188 11.03 13.24 -11.82
C ILE A 188 11.29 11.74 -11.92
N THR A 189 11.57 11.09 -10.79
CA THR A 189 11.67 9.63 -10.69
C THR A 189 10.63 9.12 -9.71
N VAL A 190 9.88 8.08 -10.07
CA VAL A 190 8.85 7.47 -9.22
C VAL A 190 9.14 5.98 -9.06
N ALA A 191 9.30 5.52 -7.83
CA ALA A 191 9.36 4.11 -7.48
C ALA A 191 7.98 3.64 -7.02
N GLU A 192 7.26 2.98 -7.91
CA GLU A 192 5.92 2.42 -7.68
C GLU A 192 5.97 0.91 -7.84
N ILE A 193 5.82 0.18 -6.74
CA ILE A 193 6.01 -1.27 -6.69
C ILE A 193 4.99 -2.03 -7.55
N ASP A 194 3.78 -1.49 -7.71
CA ASP A 194 2.71 -2.11 -8.47
C ASP A 194 2.53 -1.47 -9.86
N PRO A 195 2.90 -2.15 -10.96
CA PRO A 195 2.70 -1.61 -12.30
C PRO A 195 1.22 -1.35 -12.62
N ALA A 196 0.28 -2.07 -12.00
CA ALA A 196 -1.15 -1.86 -12.23
C ALA A 196 -1.61 -0.48 -11.74
N VAL A 197 -1.00 0.06 -10.67
CA VAL A 197 -1.28 1.42 -10.17
C VAL A 197 -0.88 2.46 -11.22
N THR A 198 0.30 2.27 -11.83
CA THR A 198 0.80 3.17 -12.88
C THR A 198 -0.06 3.11 -14.13
N ASP A 199 -0.43 1.90 -14.55
CA ASP A 199 -1.33 1.70 -15.69
C ASP A 199 -2.70 2.34 -15.47
N LEU A 200 -3.23 2.27 -14.24
CA LEU A 200 -4.48 2.91 -13.88
C LEU A 200 -4.35 4.44 -13.85
N ALA A 201 -3.25 4.97 -13.32
CA ALA A 201 -2.96 6.41 -13.32
C ALA A 201 -2.91 6.98 -14.74
N ARG A 202 -2.26 6.27 -15.67
CA ARG A 202 -2.23 6.61 -17.10
C ARG A 202 -3.62 6.63 -17.74
N GLN A 203 -4.47 5.65 -17.41
CA GLN A 203 -5.78 5.48 -18.04
C GLN A 203 -6.86 6.41 -17.47
N ALA A 204 -6.84 6.64 -16.16
CA ALA A 204 -7.94 7.29 -15.44
C ALA A 204 -7.52 8.57 -14.71
N PHE A 205 -6.24 8.84 -14.49
CA PHE A 205 -5.79 10.02 -13.73
C PHE A 205 -4.97 11.01 -14.55
N TRP A 206 -4.97 10.85 -15.89
CA TRP A 206 -4.33 11.75 -16.85
C TRP A 206 -2.85 12.01 -16.55
N PHE A 207 -2.19 10.99 -15.99
CA PHE A 207 -0.76 10.98 -15.85
C PHE A 207 -0.10 10.62 -17.19
N ASP A 208 0.91 11.39 -17.58
CA ASP A 208 1.72 11.13 -18.77
C ASP A 208 3.04 10.45 -18.35
N PRO A 209 3.23 9.16 -18.65
CA PRO A 209 4.44 8.43 -18.30
C PRO A 209 5.73 9.03 -18.87
N ASP A 210 5.66 9.80 -19.97
CA ASP A 210 6.85 10.40 -20.59
C ASP A 210 7.41 11.57 -19.75
N THR A 211 6.66 12.06 -18.77
CA THR A 211 7.07 13.15 -17.87
C THR A 211 7.89 12.68 -16.66
N ALA A 212 8.05 11.38 -16.44
CA ALA A 212 8.80 10.83 -15.31
C ALA A 212 9.50 9.50 -15.64
N THR A 213 10.61 9.22 -14.96
CA THR A 213 11.22 7.89 -14.96
C THR A 213 10.51 7.00 -13.94
N ILE A 214 9.81 5.97 -14.41
CA ILE A 214 9.04 5.08 -13.55
C ILE A 214 9.81 3.79 -13.28
N LEU A 215 9.96 3.44 -12.01
CA LEU A 215 10.65 2.26 -11.53
C LEU A 215 9.64 1.32 -10.85
N HIS A 216 9.35 0.19 -11.49
CA HIS A 216 8.46 -0.83 -10.92
C HIS A 216 9.16 -1.72 -9.90
N GLU A 217 9.53 -1.13 -8.77
CA GLU A 217 10.23 -1.80 -7.67
C GLU A 217 9.95 -1.09 -6.33
N ASP A 218 10.32 -1.73 -5.23
CA ASP A 218 10.23 -1.14 -3.88
C ASP A 218 11.09 0.14 -3.76
N GLY A 219 10.56 1.18 -3.12
CA GLY A 219 11.22 2.49 -3.04
C GLY A 219 12.56 2.49 -2.30
N ARG A 220 12.71 1.67 -1.24
CA ARG A 220 13.99 1.52 -0.56
C ARG A 220 15.00 0.80 -1.43
N ARG A 221 14.58 -0.26 -2.13
CA ARG A 221 15.42 -0.96 -3.10
C ARG A 221 15.85 -0.06 -4.25
N ALA A 222 14.93 0.76 -4.77
CA ALA A 222 15.20 1.68 -5.87
C ALA A 222 16.29 2.68 -5.51
N LEU A 223 16.25 3.24 -4.29
CA LEU A 223 17.35 4.01 -3.74
C LEU A 223 18.58 3.11 -3.62
N LEU A 224 18.59 2.04 -2.81
CA LEU A 224 19.78 1.20 -2.57
C LEU A 224 20.58 0.83 -3.83
N THR A 225 19.91 0.47 -4.91
CA THR A 225 20.54 0.00 -6.16
C THR A 225 21.08 1.11 -7.07
N ARG A 226 20.87 2.39 -6.73
CA ARG A 226 21.28 3.57 -7.52
C ARG A 226 22.20 4.52 -6.74
N PRO A 227 23.34 4.06 -6.19
CA PRO A 227 24.17 4.81 -5.24
C PRO A 227 24.75 6.12 -5.76
N ASP A 228 24.72 6.37 -7.07
CA ASP A 228 25.25 7.58 -7.70
C ASP A 228 24.16 8.65 -7.95
N ASP A 229 22.89 8.27 -7.92
CA ASP A 229 21.78 9.21 -8.16
C ASP A 229 21.53 10.07 -6.91
N ARG A 230 21.31 11.38 -7.13
CA ARG A 230 21.02 12.35 -6.07
C ARG A 230 19.86 13.24 -6.48
N TYR A 231 19.02 13.58 -5.51
CA TYR A 231 17.79 14.36 -5.72
C TYR A 231 17.74 15.59 -4.83
N ASP A 232 17.07 16.64 -5.28
CA ASP A 232 16.85 17.83 -4.45
C ASP A 232 15.72 17.54 -3.44
N ILE A 233 14.71 16.80 -3.88
CA ILE A 233 13.56 16.40 -3.06
C ILE A 233 13.38 14.89 -3.13
N ILE A 234 13.21 14.25 -1.98
CA ILE A 234 12.76 12.86 -1.89
C ILE A 234 11.43 12.84 -1.12
N ILE A 235 10.41 12.22 -1.69
CA ILE A 235 9.07 12.13 -1.12
C ILE A 235 8.76 10.67 -0.79
N GLY A 236 8.45 10.40 0.48
CA GLY A 236 7.84 9.16 0.95
C GLY A 236 6.32 9.29 0.97
N ASP A 237 5.66 8.77 -0.06
CA ASP A 237 4.20 8.73 -0.20
C ASP A 237 3.70 7.29 -0.45
N ALA A 238 4.25 6.35 0.33
CA ALA A 238 3.86 4.94 0.33
C ALA A 238 3.03 4.56 1.57
N PHE A 239 2.60 5.55 2.36
CA PHE A 239 1.86 5.36 3.58
C PHE A 239 0.37 5.39 3.25
N THR A 240 -0.31 4.29 3.55
CA THR A 240 -1.78 4.23 3.48
C THR A 240 -2.36 4.32 4.88
N ASP A 241 -3.66 4.57 4.97
CA ASP A 241 -4.42 4.66 6.22
C ASP A 241 -4.33 3.40 7.12
N VAL A 242 -3.87 2.25 6.62
CA VAL A 242 -3.94 0.97 7.37
C VAL A 242 -2.59 0.30 7.56
N VAL A 243 -1.63 0.48 6.65
CA VAL A 243 -0.31 -0.16 6.75
C VAL A 243 0.78 0.83 6.35
N VAL A 244 1.82 0.86 7.18
CA VAL A 244 3.06 1.59 6.91
C VAL A 244 4.15 0.57 6.67
N PRO A 245 4.81 0.55 5.50
CA PRO A 245 5.89 -0.38 5.25
C PRO A 245 7.03 -0.15 6.26
N VAL A 246 7.25 -1.13 7.13
CA VAL A 246 8.19 -1.06 8.26
C VAL A 246 9.58 -0.59 7.81
N HIS A 247 10.05 -1.12 6.69
CA HIS A 247 11.37 -0.81 6.14
C HIS A 247 11.51 0.61 5.58
N LEU A 248 10.44 1.41 5.52
CA LEU A 248 10.43 2.82 5.07
C LEU A 248 10.32 3.83 6.23
N VAL A 249 10.40 3.38 7.47
CA VAL A 249 10.36 4.25 8.67
C VAL A 249 11.55 4.07 9.60
N THR A 250 12.58 3.34 9.17
CA THR A 250 13.76 3.03 10.01
C THR A 250 14.84 4.09 9.89
N GLN A 251 15.71 4.15 10.90
CA GLN A 251 16.90 5.00 10.90
C GLN A 251 17.78 4.72 9.66
N GLU A 252 17.97 3.45 9.31
CA GLU A 252 18.77 3.03 8.17
C GLU A 252 18.17 3.49 6.85
N PHE A 253 16.84 3.46 6.72
CA PHE A 253 16.15 4.00 5.56
C PHE A 253 16.27 5.53 5.49
N PHE A 254 16.09 6.24 6.60
CA PHE A 254 16.27 7.69 6.61
C PHE A 254 17.71 8.10 6.31
N GLN A 255 18.70 7.35 6.80
CA GLN A 255 20.11 7.56 6.44
C GLN A 255 20.33 7.33 4.96
N LEU A 256 19.78 6.26 4.39
CA LEU A 256 19.82 6.02 2.95
C LEU A 256 19.20 7.19 2.17
N ALA A 257 18.02 7.66 2.56
CA ALA A 257 17.37 8.79 1.91
C ALA A 257 18.25 10.06 2.00
N ALA A 258 18.81 10.35 3.18
CA ALA A 258 19.70 11.48 3.39
C ALA A 258 20.97 11.39 2.51
N ASP A 259 21.56 10.20 2.38
CA ASP A 259 22.73 9.97 1.52
C ASP A 259 22.41 10.18 0.04
N ARG A 260 21.12 10.15 -0.35
CA ARG A 260 20.63 10.39 -1.71
C ARG A 260 20.10 11.79 -1.97
N LEU A 261 20.16 12.68 -0.97
CA LEU A 261 19.88 14.08 -1.18
C LEU A 261 21.10 14.82 -1.75
N ARG A 262 20.86 15.79 -2.63
CA ARG A 262 21.86 16.81 -2.95
C ARG A 262 22.09 17.71 -1.73
N ALA A 263 23.17 18.47 -1.74
CA ALA A 263 23.42 19.47 -0.72
C ALA A 263 22.26 20.48 -0.67
N GLY A 264 21.65 20.64 0.51
CA GLY A 264 20.46 21.48 0.70
C GLY A 264 19.13 20.79 0.37
N GLY A 265 19.15 19.55 -0.11
CA GLY A 265 17.95 18.77 -0.40
C GLY A 265 17.15 18.41 0.86
N SER A 266 15.91 17.98 0.66
CA SER A 266 15.00 17.61 1.75
C SER A 266 14.26 16.30 1.48
N PHE A 267 14.03 15.56 2.55
CA PHE A 267 13.15 14.40 2.57
C PHE A 267 11.80 14.81 3.18
N LEU A 268 10.71 14.44 2.53
CA LEU A 268 9.34 14.71 3.00
C LEU A 268 8.60 13.38 3.05
N MET A 269 7.76 13.17 4.06
CA MET A 269 6.90 11.98 4.10
C MET A 269 5.53 12.30 4.69
N ASN A 270 4.50 11.65 4.17
CA ASN A 270 3.18 11.69 4.79
C ASN A 270 3.13 10.73 6.00
N VAL A 271 2.45 11.17 7.06
CA VAL A 271 2.20 10.35 8.25
C VAL A 271 0.77 10.60 8.70
N ILE A 272 0.02 9.53 8.90
CA ILE A 272 -1.35 9.58 9.43
C ILE A 272 -1.35 8.92 10.80
N ASP A 273 -1.89 9.59 11.81
CA ASP A 273 -1.98 9.07 13.17
C ASP A 273 -3.23 9.61 13.88
N TYR A 274 -3.62 9.00 14.99
CA TYR A 274 -4.74 9.45 15.82
C TYR A 274 -4.33 10.60 16.74
N GLU A 275 -5.19 11.62 16.84
CA GLU A 275 -4.92 12.87 17.56
C GLU A 275 -4.53 12.67 19.04
N ASP A 276 -5.08 11.66 19.69
CA ASP A 276 -4.93 11.38 21.12
C ASP A 276 -3.65 10.60 21.47
N ARG A 277 -3.07 9.90 20.49
CA ARG A 277 -1.95 8.97 20.70
C ARG A 277 -0.65 9.46 20.09
N LEU A 278 -0.65 9.78 18.80
CA LEU A 278 0.51 10.26 18.05
C LEU A 278 1.78 9.39 18.19
N TYR A 279 1.64 8.08 18.44
CA TYR A 279 2.78 7.19 18.71
C TYR A 279 3.64 6.94 17.47
N ALA A 280 3.00 6.76 16.31
CA ALA A 280 3.68 6.55 15.05
C ALA A 280 4.39 7.84 14.62
N LEU A 281 3.68 8.97 14.69
CA LEU A 281 4.27 10.29 14.42
C LEU A 281 5.47 10.56 15.33
N SER A 282 5.31 10.35 16.64
CA SER A 282 6.37 10.60 17.62
C SER A 282 7.62 9.74 17.36
N SER A 283 7.44 8.47 16.98
CA SER A 283 8.54 7.55 16.70
C SER A 283 9.23 7.86 15.38
N ILE A 284 8.47 8.23 14.33
CA ILE A 284 9.02 8.68 13.05
C ILE A 284 9.84 9.95 13.25
N VAL A 285 9.30 10.96 13.95
CA VAL A 285 10.01 12.21 14.25
C VAL A 285 11.27 11.94 15.08
N ALA A 286 11.18 11.12 16.12
CA ALA A 286 12.35 10.76 16.94
C ALA A 286 13.44 10.08 16.11
N THR A 287 13.06 9.16 15.21
CA THR A 287 13.97 8.45 14.32
C THR A 287 14.61 9.39 13.30
N MET A 288 13.82 10.22 12.61
CA MET A 288 14.33 11.20 11.65
C MET A 288 15.32 12.20 12.28
N ARG A 289 15.11 12.60 13.54
CA ARG A 289 16.02 13.50 14.29
C ARG A 289 17.40 12.89 14.58
N THR A 290 17.56 11.58 14.41
CA THR A 290 18.88 10.94 14.51
C THR A 290 19.72 11.10 13.24
N VAL A 291 19.08 11.46 12.11
CA VAL A 291 19.70 11.55 10.78
C VAL A 291 19.73 13.00 10.29
N PHE A 292 18.59 13.70 10.36
CA PHE A 292 18.45 15.05 9.83
C PHE A 292 18.72 16.11 10.91
N PRO A 293 19.51 17.16 10.63
CA PRO A 293 19.74 18.27 11.56
C PRO A 293 18.46 19.04 11.92
N VAL A 294 17.55 19.18 10.94
CA VAL A 294 16.25 19.84 11.12
C VAL A 294 15.15 18.87 10.74
N VAL A 295 14.15 18.73 11.63
CA VAL A 295 12.93 17.96 11.41
C VAL A 295 11.73 18.83 11.76
N GLU A 296 10.86 19.07 10.80
CA GLU A 296 9.64 19.86 10.93
C GLU A 296 8.42 18.95 10.78
N VAL A 297 7.32 19.27 11.47
CA VAL A 297 6.04 18.57 11.34
C VAL A 297 4.99 19.57 10.91
N TRP A 298 4.32 19.28 9.80
CA TRP A 298 3.31 20.13 9.19
C TRP A 298 1.94 19.46 9.24
N THR A 299 0.89 20.24 9.46
CA THR A 299 -0.49 19.75 9.46
C THR A 299 -1.47 20.86 9.09
N HIS A 300 -2.72 20.48 8.83
CA HIS A 300 -3.81 21.42 8.57
C HIS A 300 -4.14 22.20 9.84
N GLN A 301 -4.19 23.54 9.76
CA GLN A 301 -4.50 24.43 10.88
C GLN A 301 -6.01 24.49 11.18
N VAL A 302 -6.59 23.32 11.46
CA VAL A 302 -7.96 23.15 11.92
C VAL A 302 -7.95 22.40 13.24
N GLN A 303 -8.96 22.64 14.08
CA GLN A 303 -9.08 21.91 15.33
C GLN A 303 -9.50 20.46 15.02
N PRO A 304 -8.73 19.45 15.42
CA PRO A 304 -9.08 18.06 15.14
C PRO A 304 -10.34 17.68 15.92
N VAL A 305 -11.17 16.84 15.30
CA VAL A 305 -12.29 16.22 16.00
C VAL A 305 -11.72 15.17 16.96
N PRO A 306 -12.14 15.10 18.23
CA PRO A 306 -11.64 14.09 19.16
C PRO A 306 -11.75 12.67 18.61
N GLY A 307 -10.67 11.89 18.70
CA GLY A 307 -10.57 10.53 18.18
C GLY A 307 -10.52 10.41 16.65
N SER A 308 -10.41 11.52 15.92
CA SER A 308 -10.13 11.53 14.48
C SER A 308 -8.65 11.28 14.18
N ARG A 309 -8.40 10.90 12.94
CA ARG A 309 -7.04 10.84 12.40
C ARG A 309 -6.64 12.22 11.90
N MET A 310 -5.38 12.55 12.11
CA MET A 310 -4.75 13.74 11.58
C MET A 310 -3.74 13.35 10.51
N VAL A 311 -3.67 14.19 9.47
CA VAL A 311 -2.69 14.08 8.41
C VAL A 311 -1.53 15.01 8.73
N PHE A 312 -0.32 14.46 8.67
CA PHE A 312 0.92 15.19 8.86
C PHE A 312 1.84 15.01 7.66
N VAL A 313 2.68 16.01 7.42
CA VAL A 313 3.89 15.86 6.60
C VAL A 313 5.09 16.14 7.49
N VAL A 314 5.99 15.16 7.60
CA VAL A 314 7.27 15.32 8.31
C VAL A 314 8.34 15.65 7.29
N VAL A 315 9.09 16.72 7.53
CA VAL A 315 10.14 17.23 6.64
C VAL A 315 11.48 17.11 7.35
N GLY A 316 12.45 16.44 6.74
CA GLY A 316 13.83 16.36 7.17
C GLY A 316 14.77 17.09 6.20
N GLY A 317 15.70 17.88 6.72
CA GLY A 317 16.69 18.59 5.89
C GLY A 317 17.76 19.32 6.68
N ALA A 318 18.56 20.13 5.99
CA ALA A 318 19.70 20.84 6.59
C ALA A 318 19.34 22.18 7.26
N ALA A 319 18.22 22.79 6.85
CA ALA A 319 17.74 24.09 7.32
C ALA A 319 16.22 24.04 7.55
N PRO A 320 15.61 24.94 8.35
CA PRO A 320 14.16 25.05 8.49
C PRO A 320 13.49 25.66 7.25
N THR A 321 12.19 25.48 7.12
CA THR A 321 11.38 26.13 6.08
C THR A 321 11.22 27.62 6.41
N GLU A 322 11.35 28.49 5.42
CA GLU A 322 11.37 29.96 5.64
C GLU A 322 10.05 30.55 6.15
N VAL A 323 8.95 29.80 6.02
CA VAL A 323 7.61 30.20 6.45
C VAL A 323 7.10 29.28 7.55
N ALA A 324 6.30 29.81 8.46
CA ALA A 324 5.64 29.02 9.51
C ALA A 324 4.27 28.47 9.08
N SER A 325 3.66 29.03 8.04
CA SER A 325 2.38 28.59 7.49
C SER A 325 2.20 29.06 6.05
N PHE A 326 1.40 28.33 5.27
CA PHE A 326 0.99 28.71 3.93
C PHE A 326 -0.47 28.35 3.65
N THR A 327 -1.04 28.87 2.57
CA THR A 327 -2.41 28.61 2.16
C THR A 327 -2.43 28.25 0.68
N VAL A 328 -3.00 27.10 0.37
CA VAL A 328 -3.08 26.56 -0.99
C VAL A 328 -4.53 26.24 -1.36
N PRO A 329 -4.87 26.19 -2.65
CA PRO A 329 -6.15 25.65 -3.10
C PRO A 329 -6.17 24.11 -2.96
N ALA A 330 -7.09 23.55 -2.18
CA ALA A 330 -7.28 22.10 -2.04
C ALA A 330 -8.68 21.74 -1.50
N PRO A 331 -9.53 21.03 -2.28
CA PRO A 331 -10.65 21.62 -3.04
C PRO A 331 -11.19 23.01 -2.61
N ASP A 332 -11.10 23.38 -1.33
CA ASP A 332 -11.30 24.71 -0.79
C ASP A 332 -9.95 25.33 -0.35
N ARG A 333 -9.90 26.60 0.09
CA ARG A 333 -8.63 27.16 0.58
C ARG A 333 -8.27 26.57 1.94
N MET A 334 -7.23 25.73 1.97
CA MET A 334 -6.71 25.12 3.19
C MET A 334 -5.45 25.84 3.66
N ARG A 335 -5.27 25.95 4.98
CA ARG A 335 -4.10 26.59 5.60
C ARG A 335 -3.30 25.57 6.38
N PHE A 336 -2.05 25.36 6.00
CA PHE A 336 -1.14 24.43 6.67
C PHE A 336 -0.09 25.19 7.47
N GLY A 337 0.37 24.62 8.57
CA GLY A 337 1.37 25.25 9.43
C GLY A 337 2.29 24.24 10.09
N ALA A 338 3.52 24.70 10.34
CA ALA A 338 4.49 23.95 11.12
C ALA A 338 4.07 23.92 12.59
N LEU A 339 4.21 22.76 13.23
CA LEU A 339 4.16 22.65 14.68
C LEU A 339 5.37 23.37 15.28
N ALA A 340 5.17 24.04 16.41
CA ALA A 340 6.25 24.73 17.09
C ALA A 340 7.36 23.75 17.52
N ASP A 341 8.63 24.17 17.44
CA ASP A 341 9.80 23.34 17.77
C ASP A 341 9.70 22.65 19.14
N GLY A 342 9.15 23.35 20.13
CA GLY A 342 8.93 22.80 21.47
C GLY A 342 7.95 21.63 21.48
N LEU A 343 6.88 21.70 20.68
CA LEU A 343 5.91 20.61 20.52
C LEU A 343 6.53 19.44 19.76
N VAL A 344 7.30 19.70 18.70
CA VAL A 344 8.02 18.65 17.96
C VAL A 344 9.04 17.94 18.86
N ALA A 345 9.77 18.68 19.70
CA ALA A 345 10.68 18.11 20.68
C ALA A 345 9.94 17.30 21.76
N GLN A 346 8.76 17.74 22.19
CA GLN A 346 7.93 17.01 23.14
C GLN A 346 7.39 15.70 22.54
N LEU A 347 6.91 15.72 21.28
CA LEU A 347 6.48 14.52 20.56
C LEU A 347 7.60 13.48 20.52
N ALA A 348 8.80 13.89 20.10
CA ALA A 348 9.96 13.02 20.01
C ALA A 348 10.38 12.42 21.37
N SER A 349 10.31 13.20 22.46
CA SER A 349 10.87 12.81 23.77
C SER A 349 9.92 12.03 24.68
N VAL A 350 8.60 12.28 24.59
CA VAL A 350 7.64 11.69 25.53
C VAL A 350 7.18 10.30 25.09
N ARG A 351 7.12 10.06 23.77
CA ARG A 351 6.48 8.86 23.20
C ARG A 351 7.24 8.23 22.02
N GLY A 352 8.33 8.87 21.56
CA GLY A 352 9.07 8.40 20.40
C GLY A 352 9.99 7.21 20.72
N GLN A 353 9.86 6.15 19.93
CA GLN A 353 10.84 5.08 19.88
C GLN A 353 11.70 5.22 18.61
N ILE A 354 13.01 5.00 18.73
CA ILE A 354 13.87 4.90 17.54
C ILE A 354 13.51 3.60 16.83
N LEU A 355 13.12 3.72 15.56
CA LEU A 355 12.79 2.61 14.69
C LEU A 355 14.05 2.22 13.92
N THR A 356 14.45 0.95 14.00
CA THR A 356 15.57 0.38 13.25
C THR A 356 15.12 -0.80 12.41
N ASP A 357 15.93 -1.23 11.46
CA ASP A 357 15.67 -2.45 10.67
C ASP A 357 15.46 -3.70 11.56
N ASP A 358 16.16 -3.77 12.69
CA ASP A 358 16.02 -4.87 13.66
C ASP A 358 14.76 -4.73 14.54
N TYR A 359 14.26 -3.51 14.75
CA TYR A 359 13.13 -3.25 15.63
C TYR A 359 12.34 -2.00 15.23
N ALA A 360 11.22 -2.20 14.51
CA ALA A 360 10.30 -1.15 14.13
C ALA A 360 8.84 -1.62 14.21
N PRO A 361 8.21 -1.60 15.39
CA PRO A 361 6.85 -2.13 15.61
C PRO A 361 5.75 -1.15 15.16
N ILE A 362 5.91 -0.51 13.99
CA ILE A 362 5.05 0.59 13.52
C ILE A 362 3.56 0.23 13.47
N ASP A 363 3.24 -1.02 13.10
CA ASP A 363 1.86 -1.51 13.05
C ASP A 363 1.15 -1.43 14.42
N ARG A 364 1.90 -1.63 15.51
CA ARG A 364 1.38 -1.51 16.88
C ARG A 364 1.23 -0.06 17.33
N LEU A 365 1.95 0.86 16.69
CA LEU A 365 1.91 2.28 17.01
C LEU A 365 0.73 2.97 16.31
N ILE A 366 0.35 2.50 15.11
CA ILE A 366 -0.77 3.04 14.31
C ILE A 366 -2.12 2.44 14.72
N GLY A 367 -2.17 1.12 14.98
CA GLY A 367 -3.42 0.41 15.26
C GLY A 367 -4.12 0.91 16.52
N ARG A 368 -5.46 1.01 16.49
CA ARG A 368 -6.25 1.17 17.74
C ARG A 368 -5.96 -0.03 18.63
N SER A 369 -5.60 0.26 19.88
CA SER A 369 -5.49 -0.77 20.92
C SER A 369 -6.91 -1.13 21.33
N ASP A 370 -7.53 -2.01 20.56
CA ASP A 370 -8.76 -2.70 20.95
C ASP A 370 -8.42 -3.97 21.75
#